data_AF-A0A7X2XN74-F1
#
_entry.id   AF-A0A7X2XN74-F1
#
_cell.length_a   1.000
_cell.length_b   1.000
_cell.length_c   1.000
_cell.angle_alpha   90.00
_cell.angle_beta   90.00
_cell.angle_gamma   90.00
#
_symmetry.space_group_name_H-M   'P 1'
#
loop_
_entity.id
_entity.type
_entity.pdbx_description
1 polymer ?
#
loop_
_entity_poly.entity_id
_entity_poly.type
_entity_poly.pdbx_seq_one_letter_code
_entity_poly.pdbx_strand_id
1 'polypeptide(L)'
;EVLSVTGMKDGQFVTDLSEIDKIMIHYADGTKEEKSVSPKPTSNVEQVKEYGITDLGDVVYTPNMVVKDRAQLLSDVKAKLDTITLESPEVRAITGNVGALYLE
;
A
#
# COMPACT_ATOMS: atom_id res chain seq x y z
N GLU A 1 -19.76 10.94 -4.93
CA GLU A 1 -19.02 10.72 -3.68
C GLU A 1 -17.71 10.01 -4.00
N VAL A 2 -16.63 10.31 -3.27
CA VAL A 2 -15.33 9.63 -3.41
C VAL A 2 -15.32 8.38 -2.54
N LEU A 3 -14.98 7.22 -3.12
CA LEU A 3 -14.85 5.96 -2.39
C LEU A 3 -13.43 5.73 -1.87
N SER A 4 -12.44 5.99 -2.71
CA SER A 4 -11.04 5.77 -2.37
C SER A 4 -10.13 6.68 -3.19
N VAL A 5 -8.98 7.02 -2.60
CA VAL A 5 -7.87 7.69 -3.28
C VAL A 5 -6.62 6.86 -3.06
N THR A 6 -5.86 6.58 -4.12
CA THR A 6 -4.65 5.75 -4.03
C THR A 6 -3.52 6.39 -4.81
N GLY A 7 -2.33 6.45 -4.22
CA GLY A 7 -1.13 6.99 -4.85
C GLY A 7 -0.60 6.09 -5.96
N MET A 8 0.01 6.70 -6.98
CA MET A 8 0.55 6.02 -8.15
C MET A 8 1.89 6.59 -8.58
N LYS A 9 2.70 5.72 -9.17
CA LYS A 9 3.96 6.08 -9.83
C LYS A 9 4.05 5.31 -11.15
N ASP A 10 4.27 6.00 -12.25
CA ASP A 10 4.45 5.39 -13.58
C ASP A 10 3.33 4.40 -13.97
N GLY A 11 2.08 4.72 -13.59
CA GLY A 11 0.90 3.90 -13.89
C GLY A 11 0.66 2.73 -12.93
N GLN A 12 1.52 2.52 -11.94
CA GLN A 12 1.36 1.49 -10.92
C GLN A 12 0.91 2.08 -9.58
N PHE A 13 0.10 1.34 -8.83
CA PHE A 13 -0.26 1.73 -7.47
C PHE A 13 0.95 1.62 -6.54
N VAL A 14 1.14 2.66 -5.74
CA VAL A 14 2.14 2.67 -4.67
C VAL A 14 1.43 2.36 -3.35
N THR A 15 1.78 1.21 -2.77
CA THR A 15 1.21 0.72 -1.50
C THR A 15 2.16 0.89 -0.33
N ASP A 16 3.27 1.59 -0.52
CA ASP A 16 4.25 1.91 0.51
C ASP A 16 4.51 3.43 0.57
N LEU A 17 5.65 3.83 1.14
CA LEU A 17 6.04 5.24 1.25
C LEU A 17 6.96 5.70 0.13
N SER A 18 7.05 4.97 -0.98
CA SER A 18 7.76 5.44 -2.17
C SER A 18 7.12 6.72 -2.71
N GLU A 19 7.86 7.45 -3.54
CA GLU A 19 7.32 8.67 -4.14
C GLU A 19 6.22 8.36 -5.17
N ILE A 20 5.25 9.26 -5.29
CA ILE A 20 4.15 9.20 -6.24
C ILE A 20 4.15 10.45 -7.12
N ASP A 21 3.64 10.33 -8.34
CA ASP A 21 3.40 11.46 -9.26
C ASP A 21 1.92 11.68 -9.57
N LYS A 22 1.07 10.68 -9.26
CA LYS A 22 -0.38 10.78 -9.42
C LYS A 22 -1.13 10.17 -8.25
N ILE A 23 -2.41 10.50 -8.17
CA ILE A 23 -3.41 9.76 -7.41
C ILE A 23 -4.51 9.28 -8.35
N MET A 24 -5.06 8.10 -8.07
CA MET A 24 -6.30 7.61 -8.65
C MET A 24 -7.44 7.85 -7.67
N ILE A 25 -8.47 8.55 -8.11
CA ILE A 25 -9.72 8.76 -7.36
C ILE A 25 -10.76 7.78 -7.91
N HIS A 26 -11.33 6.95 -7.05
CA HIS A 26 -12.47 6.10 -7.39
C HIS A 26 -13.75 6.73 -6.85
N TYR A 27 -14.75 6.91 -7.71
CA TYR A 27 -16.04 7.47 -7.33
C TYR A 27 -17.10 6.39 -7.12
N ALA A 28 -18.13 6.73 -6.36
CA ALA A 28 -19.25 5.84 -6.06
C ALA A 28 -20.05 5.42 -7.31
N ASP A 29 -19.98 6.20 -8.40
CA ASP A 29 -20.60 5.89 -9.69
C ASP A 29 -19.74 4.95 -10.58
N GLY A 30 -18.58 4.52 -10.07
CA GLY A 30 -17.66 3.63 -10.77
C GLY A 30 -16.66 4.34 -11.70
N THR A 31 -16.77 5.65 -11.88
CA THR A 31 -15.78 6.42 -12.64
C THR A 31 -14.46 6.53 -11.88
N LYS A 32 -13.39 6.80 -12.63
CA LYS A 32 -12.03 6.94 -12.12
C LYS A 32 -11.37 8.18 -12.70
N GLU A 33 -10.64 8.91 -11.88
CA GLU A 33 -9.89 10.09 -12.31
C GLU A 33 -8.45 10.01 -11.82
N GLU A 34 -7.48 10.27 -12.71
CA GLU A 34 -6.10 10.50 -12.32
C GLU A 34 -5.85 12.00 -12.13
N LYS A 35 -5.26 12.38 -11.00
CA LYS A 35 -4.75 13.73 -10.76
C LYS A 35 -3.25 13.69 -10.55
N SER A 36 -2.55 14.62 -11.20
CA SER A 36 -1.15 14.87 -10.90
C SER A 36 -1.00 15.41 -9.48
N VAL A 37 0.08 15.02 -8.83
CA VAL A 37 0.42 15.51 -7.50
C VAL A 37 1.88 15.93 -7.43
N SER A 38 2.20 16.75 -6.44
CA SER A 38 3.59 17.13 -6.15
C SER A 38 3.85 17.04 -4.65
N PRO A 39 5.00 16.51 -4.22
CA PRO A 39 5.33 16.41 -2.80
C PRO A 39 5.37 17.81 -2.19
N LYS A 40 4.76 17.97 -1.03
CA LYS A 40 4.90 19.20 -0.25
C LYS A 40 6.24 19.18 0.48
N PRO A 41 7.00 20.29 0.45
CA PRO A 41 8.31 20.36 1.08
C PRO A 41 8.23 20.30 2.61
N THR A 42 7.08 20.66 3.18
CA THR A 42 6.79 20.60 4.61
C THR A 42 5.46 19.90 4.85
N SER A 43 5.44 19.04 5.86
CA SER A 43 4.23 18.38 6.37
C SER A 43 3.90 18.96 7.74
N ASN A 44 2.61 19.12 8.04
CA ASN A 44 2.19 19.54 9.39
C ASN A 44 2.27 18.39 10.40
N VAL A 45 2.50 17.17 9.93
CA VAL A 45 2.63 15.96 10.74
C VAL A 45 3.89 15.22 10.29
N GLU A 46 4.94 15.22 11.12
CA GLU A 46 6.29 14.70 10.77
C GLU A 46 6.29 13.27 10.20
N GLN A 47 5.27 12.48 10.55
CA GLN A 47 5.19 11.06 10.21
C GLN A 47 4.37 10.76 8.95
N VAL A 48 3.85 11.76 8.23
CA VAL A 48 3.10 11.51 6.98
C VAL A 48 3.66 12.33 5.84
N LYS A 49 3.72 11.70 4.66
CA LYS A 49 3.98 12.42 3.42
C LYS A 49 2.71 13.17 3.01
N GLU A 50 2.87 14.42 2.62
CA GLU A 50 1.79 15.24 2.06
C GLU A 50 2.08 15.55 0.60
N TYR A 51 1.05 15.48 -0.24
CA TYR A 51 1.11 15.83 -1.64
C TYR A 51 0.04 16.87 -1.98
N GLY A 52 0.43 17.95 -2.64
CA GLY A 52 -0.51 18.90 -3.23
C GLY A 52 -1.11 18.30 -4.50
N ILE A 53 -2.42 18.48 -4.70
CA ILE A 53 -3.11 17.97 -5.89
C ILE A 53 -3.27 19.11 -6.90
N THR A 54 -2.85 18.89 -8.15
CA THR A 54 -2.96 19.89 -9.22
C THR A 54 -4.43 20.32 -9.38
N ASP A 55 -4.64 21.64 -9.51
CA ASP A 55 -5.94 22.30 -9.72
C ASP A 55 -6.96 22.21 -8.55
N LEU A 56 -6.56 21.73 -7.35
CA LEU A 56 -7.45 21.65 -6.17
C LEU A 56 -7.06 22.60 -5.01
N GLY A 57 -6.20 23.59 -5.26
CA GLY A 57 -5.83 24.59 -4.26
C GLY A 57 -5.15 23.98 -3.03
N ASP A 58 -5.76 24.16 -1.86
CA ASP A 58 -5.21 23.74 -0.56
C ASP A 58 -5.50 22.27 -0.19
N VAL A 59 -6.19 21.52 -1.06
CA VAL A 59 -6.48 20.10 -0.81
C VAL A 59 -5.18 19.30 -0.89
N VAL A 60 -4.93 18.52 0.15
CA VAL A 60 -3.76 17.64 0.26
C VAL A 60 -4.16 16.17 0.22
N TYR A 61 -3.38 15.38 -0.48
CA TYR A 61 -3.41 13.92 -0.36
C TYR A 61 -2.36 13.47 0.66
N THR A 62 -2.79 12.66 1.62
CA THR A 62 -1.92 11.94 2.53
C THR A 62 -2.15 10.44 2.32
N PRO A 63 -1.10 9.65 2.03
CA PRO A 63 -1.23 8.20 2.06
C PRO A 63 -1.74 7.75 3.43
N ASN A 64 -2.58 6.70 3.46
CA ASN A 64 -3.03 6.08 4.71
C ASN A 64 -1.92 5.22 5.35
N MET A 65 -0.73 5.80 5.44
CA MET A 65 0.48 5.19 5.96
C MET A 65 1.36 6.25 6.63
N VAL A 66 2.03 5.83 7.69
CA VAL A 66 2.97 6.64 8.46
C VAL A 66 4.40 6.18 8.20
N VAL A 67 5.32 7.14 8.12
CA VAL A 67 6.77 6.95 8.10
C VAL A 67 7.19 6.30 9.40
N LYS A 68 7.42 4.99 9.35
CA LYS A 68 7.88 4.18 10.47
C LYS A 68 8.91 3.18 9.98
N ASP A 69 9.98 3.03 10.74
CA ASP A 69 10.91 1.93 10.54
C ASP A 69 10.22 0.61 10.92
N ARG A 70 10.15 -0.30 9.95
CA ARG A 70 9.57 -1.65 10.11
C ARG A 70 10.63 -2.74 9.93
N ALA A 71 11.93 -2.41 9.90
CA ALA A 71 13.00 -3.36 9.62
C ALA A 71 13.00 -4.53 10.61
N GLN A 72 12.86 -4.27 11.91
CA GLN A 72 12.81 -5.34 12.92
C GLN A 72 11.58 -6.24 12.74
N LEU A 73 10.38 -5.64 12.58
CA LEU A 73 9.16 -6.40 12.36
C LEU A 73 9.25 -7.26 11.08
N LEU A 74 9.79 -6.69 10.01
CA LEU A 74 9.99 -7.40 8.75
C LEU A 74 10.98 -8.56 8.92
N SER A 75 12.10 -8.33 9.61
CA SER A 75 13.09 -9.37 9.92
C SER A 75 12.47 -10.50 10.74
N ASP A 76 11.72 -10.17 11.80
CA ASP A 76 11.10 -11.15 12.69
C ASP A 76 10.02 -11.97 11.98
N VAL A 77 9.19 -11.31 11.16
CA VAL A 77 8.16 -12.00 10.35
C VAL A 77 8.82 -12.88 9.31
N LYS A 78 9.82 -12.38 8.59
CA LYS A 78 10.54 -13.17 7.58
C LYS A 78 11.22 -14.39 8.19
N ALA A 79 11.93 -14.24 9.31
CA ALA A 79 12.58 -15.34 9.99
C ALA A 79 11.58 -16.44 10.41
N LYS A 80 10.35 -16.09 10.77
CA LYS A 80 9.28 -17.06 11.09
C LYS A 80 8.67 -17.69 9.84
N LEU A 81 8.47 -16.93 8.77
CA LEU A 81 7.86 -17.44 7.53
C LEU A 81 8.84 -18.31 6.73
N ASP A 82 10.14 -18.01 6.78
CA ASP A 82 11.20 -18.77 6.10
C ASP A 82 11.33 -20.21 6.64
N THR A 83 10.79 -20.52 7.83
CA THR A 83 10.76 -21.89 8.36
C THR A 83 9.58 -22.72 7.86
N ILE A 84 8.62 -22.09 7.18
CA ILE A 84 7.39 -22.75 6.72
C ILE A 84 7.62 -23.33 5.33
N THR A 85 7.34 -24.62 5.18
CA THR A 85 7.32 -25.32 3.90
C THR A 85 5.90 -25.76 3.56
N LEU A 86 5.63 -26.06 2.29
CA LEU A 86 4.32 -26.52 1.83
C LEU A 86 3.79 -27.72 2.65
N GLU A 87 4.70 -28.60 3.08
CA GLU A 87 4.38 -29.83 3.84
C GLU A 87 4.41 -29.66 5.36
N SER A 88 4.58 -28.43 5.88
CA SER A 88 4.69 -28.22 7.33
C SER A 88 3.40 -28.54 8.08
N PRO A 89 3.47 -28.90 9.38
CA PRO A 89 2.28 -29.12 10.20
C PRO A 89 1.31 -27.94 10.21
N GLU A 90 1.83 -26.71 10.20
CA GLU A 90 1.04 -25.47 10.19
C GLU A 90 0.23 -25.35 8.90
N VAL A 91 0.83 -25.63 7.74
CA VAL A 91 0.14 -25.59 6.45
C VAL A 91 -0.93 -26.68 6.38
N ARG A 92 -0.64 -27.90 6.86
CA ARG A 92 -1.60 -29.01 6.93
C ARG A 92 -2.78 -28.70 7.86
N ALA A 93 -2.53 -28.02 8.97
CA ALA A 93 -3.60 -27.62 9.90
C ALA A 93 -4.59 -26.62 9.28
N ILE A 94 -4.12 -25.74 8.38
CA ILE A 94 -4.96 -24.76 7.68
C ILE A 94 -5.71 -25.41 6.52
N THR A 95 -5.02 -26.24 5.73
CA THR A 95 -5.50 -26.70 4.43
C THR A 95 -6.21 -28.05 4.49
N GLY A 96 -5.95 -28.85 5.52
CA GLY A 96 -6.50 -30.20 5.71
C GLY A 96 -5.97 -31.26 4.74
N ASN A 97 -5.67 -30.88 3.49
CA ASN A 97 -5.08 -31.73 2.47
C ASN A 97 -4.20 -30.90 1.51
N VAL A 98 -2.90 -30.87 1.78
CA VAL A 98 -1.91 -30.11 1.00
C VAL A 98 -1.83 -30.58 -0.46
N GLY A 99 -1.86 -31.90 -0.70
CA GLY A 99 -1.77 -32.47 -2.05
C GLY A 99 -2.97 -32.14 -2.95
N ALA A 100 -4.10 -31.68 -2.38
CA ALA A 100 -5.24 -31.20 -3.15
C ALA A 100 -5.09 -29.75 -3.65
N LEU A 101 -4.03 -29.05 -3.23
CA LEU A 101 -3.80 -27.65 -3.60
C LEU A 101 -3.07 -27.49 -4.93
N TYR A 102 -2.32 -28.51 -5.38
CA TYR A 102 -1.53 -28.46 -6.62
C TYR A 102 -0.64 -27.21 -6.71
N LEU A 103 0.04 -26.87 -5.60
CA LEU A 103 0.90 -25.68 -5.46
C LEU A 103 2.40 -25.97 -5.54
N GLU A 104 2.73 -27.23 -5.79
CA GLU A 104 4.10 -27.72 -6.00
C GLU A 104 4.62 -27.46 -7.42
#